data_AF-A0A3D5SSG6-F1
#
_entry.id   AF-A0A3D5SSG6-F1
#
_cell.length_a   1.000
_cell.length_b   1.000
_cell.length_c   1.000
_cell.angle_alpha   90.00
_cell.angle_beta   90.00
_cell.angle_gamma   90.00
#
_symmetry.space_group_name_H-M   'P 1'
#
loop_
_entity.id
_entity.type
_entity.pdbx_description
1 polymer ?
#
loop_
_entity_poly.entity_id
_entity_poly.type
_entity_poly.pdbx_seq_one_letter_code
_entity_poly.pdbx_strand_id
1 'polypeptide(L)'
;EIPLLYLGLFLFIAFVWQRRKGPFHAGFFWLPGCALAITTLLWPMIVQCWPTLQIIAHTSYPGARRTSGGMLSLDRFSSGLLNFFDGERQHPDIFLNTSEAANFFPFWILSVAFLIYGSWLWGSNFFKETIASSAPLLLALIAFLIFFSLYAVVGLPEWFCRLSALSLTTENRSLLGIGVAGLILAMLTLRADGAALFQGRSRFFVVGLVAVVLFCILSLLQTRNPIFLTRDRFLLLLATNTLLVAAYFCARPLLFGALLACALLYNNFLVNPIQQGLPSLLESSVVRHILAIRRTNPDAAWAAYEHSTPPQLLIATGVRVLNGVKVAPNLDLMRQFDPTGTSRNIYNRYAYIIFRLPPVGQIGARFQSTTSPDAYQLLVRPTDTVLRKAGLKYVVLRRTLLEEEAVGLKLIDAMPGHYFWIYELK
;
A
#
# COMPACT_ATOMS: atom_id res chain seq x y z
N GLU A 1 10.04 0.44 -6.53
CA GLU A 1 9.90 1.32 -5.36
C GLU A 1 11.06 2.32 -5.33
N ILE A 2 10.83 3.58 -5.72
CA ILE A 2 11.88 4.61 -5.84
C ILE A 2 12.52 4.96 -4.48
N PRO A 3 11.76 5.12 -3.37
CA PRO A 3 12.36 5.44 -2.07
C PRO A 3 13.38 4.40 -1.58
N LEU A 4 13.15 3.11 -1.86
CA LEU A 4 14.10 2.05 -1.49
C LEU A 4 15.38 2.08 -2.32
N LEU A 5 15.30 2.49 -3.60
CA LEU A 5 16.48 2.70 -4.43
C LEU A 5 17.34 3.84 -3.88
N TYR A 6 16.70 4.93 -3.44
CA TYR A 6 17.40 6.01 -2.74
C TYR A 6 18.00 5.56 -1.41
N LEU A 7 17.30 4.75 -0.63
CA LEU A 7 17.85 4.18 0.60
C LEU A 7 19.12 3.38 0.29
N GLY A 8 19.08 2.53 -0.74
CA GLY A 8 20.24 1.80 -1.23
C GLY A 8 21.40 2.72 -1.63
N LEU A 9 21.12 3.83 -2.33
CA LEU A 9 22.13 4.82 -2.72
C LEU A 9 22.77 5.50 -1.50
N PHE A 10 21.99 5.94 -0.52
CA PHE A 10 22.49 6.55 0.71
C PHE A 10 23.37 5.57 1.50
N LEU A 11 22.92 4.32 1.63
CA LEU A 11 23.70 3.25 2.28
C LEU A 11 25.00 2.95 1.52
N PHE A 12 24.96 2.93 0.19
CA PHE A 12 26.15 2.71 -0.64
C PHE A 12 27.17 3.85 -0.47
N ILE A 13 26.73 5.11 -0.53
CA ILE A 13 27.60 6.28 -0.30
C ILE A 13 28.23 6.21 1.10
N ALA A 14 27.43 5.88 2.13
CA ALA A 14 27.94 5.72 3.49
C ALA A 14 29.00 4.61 3.58
N PHE A 15 28.76 3.47 2.94
CA PHE A 15 29.69 2.35 2.90
C PHE A 15 31.01 2.72 2.23
N VAL A 16 30.96 3.39 1.06
CA VAL A 16 32.14 3.85 0.34
C VAL A 16 32.92 4.87 1.18
N TRP A 17 32.24 5.82 1.81
CA TRP A 17 32.88 6.79 2.71
C TRP A 17 33.56 6.08 3.88
N GLN A 18 32.89 5.15 4.54
CA GLN A 18 33.44 4.39 5.66
C GLN A 18 34.70 3.60 5.26
N ARG A 19 34.72 3.05 4.04
CA ARG A 19 35.82 2.22 3.52
C ARG A 19 36.90 3.00 2.74
N ARG A 20 36.79 4.32 2.59
CA ARG A 20 37.72 5.14 1.76
C ARG A 20 39.21 5.03 2.13
N LYS A 21 39.52 4.57 3.34
CA LYS A 21 40.90 4.39 3.85
C LYS A 21 41.34 2.93 3.97
N GLY A 22 40.49 1.96 3.60
CA GLY A 22 40.77 0.52 3.70
C GLY A 22 41.04 -0.11 2.32
N PRO A 23 41.62 -1.33 2.27
CA PRO A 23 41.88 -2.01 1.01
C PRO A 23 40.58 -2.40 0.31
N PHE A 24 40.58 -2.33 -1.02
CA PHE A 24 39.47 -2.78 -1.86
C PHE A 24 39.31 -4.30 -1.72
N HIS A 25 38.17 -4.77 -1.20
CA HIS A 25 37.92 -6.20 -1.02
C HIS A 25 37.28 -6.81 -2.27
N ALA A 26 37.57 -8.09 -2.55
CA ALA A 26 36.98 -8.87 -3.64
C ALA A 26 35.43 -8.93 -3.59
N GLY A 27 34.83 -8.58 -2.44
CA GLY A 27 33.40 -8.30 -2.25
C GLY A 27 32.75 -7.46 -3.36
N PHE A 28 33.49 -6.50 -3.92
CA PHE A 28 32.99 -5.61 -4.97
C PHE A 28 32.71 -6.31 -6.31
N PHE A 29 33.37 -7.44 -6.60
CA PHE A 29 33.10 -8.24 -7.80
C PHE A 29 31.78 -9.00 -7.73
N TRP A 30 31.23 -9.21 -6.53
CA TRP A 30 29.90 -9.82 -6.37
C TRP A 30 28.77 -8.87 -6.76
N LEU A 31 28.97 -7.55 -6.71
CA LEU A 31 27.93 -6.57 -7.09
C LEU A 31 27.54 -6.68 -8.58
N PRO A 32 28.50 -6.67 -9.54
CA PRO A 32 28.19 -7.00 -10.94
C PRO A 32 27.56 -8.37 -11.11
N GLY A 33 28.02 -9.39 -10.36
CA GLY A 33 27.47 -10.74 -10.42
C GLY A 33 26.00 -10.80 -9.99
N CYS A 34 25.65 -10.17 -8.86
CA CYS A 34 24.27 -10.05 -8.39
C CYS A 34 23.41 -9.22 -9.35
N ALA A 35 23.92 -8.12 -9.89
CA ALA A 35 23.21 -7.31 -10.87
C ALA A 35 22.91 -8.10 -12.15
N LEU A 36 23.88 -8.89 -12.63
CA LEU A 36 23.71 -9.78 -13.79
C LEU A 36 22.69 -10.89 -13.49
N ALA A 37 22.75 -11.51 -12.31
CA ALA A 37 21.79 -12.53 -11.89
C ALA A 37 20.36 -11.96 -11.81
N ILE A 38 20.18 -10.79 -11.20
CA ILE A 38 18.87 -10.11 -11.14
C ILE A 38 18.38 -9.78 -12.56
N THR A 39 19.25 -9.23 -13.41
CA THR A 39 18.88 -8.85 -14.78
C THR A 39 18.49 -10.07 -15.61
N THR A 40 19.26 -11.15 -15.55
CA THR A 40 18.95 -12.40 -16.28
C THR A 40 17.64 -13.04 -15.81
N LEU A 41 17.34 -12.98 -14.51
CA LEU A 41 16.07 -13.48 -13.96
C LEU A 41 14.87 -12.62 -14.37
N LEU A 42 15.02 -11.29 -14.41
CA LEU A 42 13.92 -10.36 -14.70
C LEU A 42 13.71 -10.10 -16.19
N TRP A 43 14.74 -10.31 -17.03
CA TRP A 43 14.70 -9.96 -18.45
C TRP A 43 13.54 -10.64 -19.21
N PRO A 44 13.27 -11.95 -19.08
CA PRO A 44 12.16 -12.59 -19.79
C PRO A 44 10.80 -11.98 -19.41
N MET A 45 10.60 -11.67 -18.14
CA MET A 45 9.39 -11.01 -17.64
C MET A 45 9.23 -9.61 -18.25
N ILE A 46 10.31 -8.84 -18.32
CA ILE A 46 10.30 -7.50 -18.92
C ILE A 46 9.92 -7.58 -20.40
N VAL A 47 10.53 -8.51 -21.16
CA VAL A 47 10.23 -8.70 -22.58
C VAL A 47 8.76 -9.10 -22.79
N GLN A 48 8.25 -10.04 -21.99
CA GLN A 48 6.86 -10.48 -22.08
C GLN A 48 5.86 -9.37 -21.74
N CYS A 49 6.16 -8.53 -20.75
CA CYS A 49 5.29 -7.44 -20.32
C CYS A 49 5.48 -6.15 -21.12
N TRP A 50 6.50 -6.05 -21.98
CA TRP A 50 6.90 -4.81 -22.66
C TRP A 50 5.75 -4.11 -23.40
N PRO A 51 4.92 -4.79 -24.22
CA PRO A 51 3.82 -4.13 -24.92
C PRO A 51 2.79 -3.53 -23.94
N THR A 52 2.50 -4.24 -22.86
CA THR A 52 1.58 -3.74 -21.82
C THR A 52 2.18 -2.56 -21.06
N LEU A 53 3.48 -2.60 -20.74
CA LEU A 53 4.18 -1.49 -20.10
C LEU A 53 4.17 -0.23 -20.97
N GLN A 54 4.33 -0.37 -22.29
CA GLN A 54 4.21 0.76 -23.22
C GLN A 54 2.81 1.38 -23.17
N ILE A 55 1.76 0.57 -23.21
CA ILE A 55 0.38 1.07 -23.10
C ILE A 55 0.19 1.82 -21.78
N ILE A 56 0.57 1.21 -20.65
CA ILE A 56 0.43 1.81 -19.32
C ILE A 56 1.21 3.12 -19.23
N ALA A 57 2.43 3.20 -19.75
CA ALA A 57 3.25 4.40 -19.72
C ALA A 57 2.59 5.60 -20.42
N HIS A 58 1.73 5.35 -21.41
CA HIS A 58 0.98 6.37 -22.14
C HIS A 58 -0.46 6.60 -21.63
N THR A 59 -0.87 5.92 -20.56
CA THR A 59 -2.16 6.20 -19.91
C THR A 59 -2.12 7.48 -19.09
N SER A 60 -3.29 8.10 -18.88
CA SER A 60 -3.44 9.24 -17.98
C SER A 60 -3.11 8.85 -16.54
N TYR A 61 -3.33 7.59 -16.15
CA TYR A 61 -2.91 7.03 -14.87
C TYR A 61 -2.61 5.53 -14.97
N PRO A 62 -1.49 5.03 -14.40
CA PRO A 62 -0.47 5.79 -13.70
C PRO A 62 0.58 6.46 -14.62
N GLY A 63 0.56 6.22 -15.93
CA GLY A 63 1.66 6.59 -16.85
C GLY A 63 2.07 8.06 -16.83
N ALA A 64 1.12 8.96 -17.09
CA ALA A 64 1.35 10.41 -17.12
C ALA A 64 1.32 11.06 -15.71
N ARG A 65 1.01 10.30 -14.65
CA ARG A 65 0.91 10.83 -13.28
C ARG A 65 2.27 11.38 -12.84
N ARG A 66 2.28 12.63 -12.35
CA ARG A 66 3.45 13.23 -11.70
C ARG A 66 3.01 13.84 -10.36
N THR A 67 3.90 13.83 -9.37
CA THR A 67 3.69 14.48 -8.08
C THR A 67 4.97 15.13 -7.58
N SER A 68 4.84 16.17 -6.78
CA SER A 68 5.96 16.85 -6.11
C SER A 68 6.08 16.44 -4.63
N GLY A 69 5.27 15.46 -4.19
CA GLY A 69 5.12 15.12 -2.78
C GLY A 69 4.23 16.12 -2.03
N GLY A 70 4.32 16.14 -0.71
CA GLY A 70 3.67 17.14 0.15
C GLY A 70 2.22 16.86 0.57
N MET A 71 1.65 15.73 0.15
CA MET A 71 0.25 15.37 0.45
C MET A 71 0.10 14.38 1.61
N LEU A 72 1.21 13.97 2.25
CA LEU A 72 1.16 13.01 3.35
C LEU A 72 0.72 13.72 4.64
N SER A 73 -0.36 13.22 5.24
CA SER A 73 -0.84 13.71 6.53
C SER A 73 0.10 13.26 7.67
N LEU A 74 0.32 14.13 8.67
CA LEU A 74 1.27 13.86 9.76
C LEU A 74 0.87 12.65 10.62
N ASP A 75 -0.42 12.36 10.73
CA ASP A 75 -0.97 11.18 11.40
C ASP A 75 -0.43 9.87 10.83
N ARG A 76 0.00 9.84 9.55
CA ARG A 76 0.61 8.66 8.93
C ARG A 76 1.92 8.26 9.58
N PHE A 77 2.69 9.19 10.16
CA PHE A 77 3.91 8.83 10.93
C PHE A 77 3.58 8.15 12.25
N SER A 78 2.37 8.34 12.77
CA SER A 78 1.88 7.72 14.01
C SER A 78 1.04 6.47 13.78
N SER A 79 0.71 6.10 12.54
CA SER A 79 -0.16 4.95 12.27
C SER A 79 0.42 3.63 12.79
N GLY A 80 1.76 3.50 12.77
CA GLY A 80 2.49 2.37 13.36
C GLY A 80 2.22 2.13 14.84
N LEU A 81 1.79 3.16 15.59
CA LEU A 81 1.46 3.04 17.01
C LEU A 81 0.11 2.32 17.24
N LEU A 82 -0.76 2.25 16.23
CA LEU A 82 -2.11 1.70 16.31
C LEU A 82 -2.21 0.22 15.90
N ASN A 83 -1.20 -0.31 15.22
CA ASN A 83 -1.24 -1.61 14.50
C ASN A 83 -1.16 -2.87 15.40
N PHE A 84 -1.14 -2.72 16.73
CA PHE A 84 -1.08 -3.87 17.64
C PHE A 84 -2.44 -4.53 17.87
N PHE A 85 -3.53 -3.80 17.64
CA PHE A 85 -4.89 -4.23 17.98
C PHE A 85 -5.91 -3.88 16.87
N ASP A 86 -5.45 -3.66 15.64
CA ASP A 86 -6.30 -3.52 14.47
C ASP A 86 -6.56 -4.87 13.79
N GLY A 87 -7.58 -4.96 12.97
CA GLY A 87 -7.89 -6.16 12.20
C GLY A 87 -8.82 -5.84 11.04
N GLU A 88 -9.12 -6.82 10.20
CA GLU A 88 -9.90 -6.62 8.98
C GLU A 88 -11.26 -5.93 9.26
N ARG A 89 -11.92 -6.31 10.36
CA ARG A 89 -13.22 -5.76 10.77
C ARG A 89 -13.13 -4.47 11.59
N GLN A 90 -11.95 -4.16 12.14
CA GLN A 90 -11.77 -3.08 13.11
C GLN A 90 -10.42 -2.41 12.86
N HIS A 91 -10.43 -1.31 12.12
CA HIS A 91 -9.23 -0.52 11.80
C HIS A 91 -9.52 0.97 11.98
N PRO A 92 -8.51 1.83 12.07
CA PRO A 92 -8.72 3.27 12.13
C PRO A 92 -9.34 3.79 10.82
N ASP A 93 -10.52 4.40 10.90
CA ASP A 93 -11.29 4.87 9.73
C ASP A 93 -10.50 5.88 8.87
N ILE A 94 -9.65 6.70 9.51
CA ILE A 94 -8.78 7.66 8.80
C ILE A 94 -7.81 7.00 7.81
N PHE A 95 -7.55 5.70 7.94
CA PHE A 95 -6.61 4.96 7.12
C PHE A 95 -7.27 4.01 6.11
N LEU A 96 -8.59 4.10 5.90
CA LEU A 96 -9.39 3.34 4.92
C LEU A 96 -9.48 1.83 5.15
N ASN A 97 -8.36 1.15 5.38
CA ASN A 97 -8.29 -0.29 5.66
C ASN A 97 -7.00 -0.64 6.42
N THR A 98 -6.92 -1.87 6.91
CA THR A 98 -5.75 -2.40 7.66
C THR A 98 -4.44 -2.31 6.88
N SER A 99 -4.45 -2.61 5.57
CA SER A 99 -3.25 -2.59 4.73
C SER A 99 -2.72 -1.16 4.51
N GLU A 100 -3.61 -0.18 4.36
CA GLU A 100 -3.25 1.22 4.24
C GLU A 100 -2.85 1.82 5.60
N ALA A 101 -3.39 1.32 6.72
CA ALA A 101 -2.98 1.73 8.08
C ALA A 101 -1.59 1.19 8.46
N ALA A 102 -1.24 0.01 7.94
CA ALA A 102 -0.02 -0.72 8.25
C ALA A 102 1.23 0.16 8.00
N ASN A 103 2.04 0.29 9.04
CA ASN A 103 3.25 1.10 9.02
C ASN A 103 4.21 0.64 10.13
N PHE A 104 5.46 1.07 10.00
CA PHE A 104 6.53 0.78 10.95
C PHE A 104 6.31 1.54 12.26
N PHE A 105 6.71 0.92 13.37
CA PHE A 105 6.75 1.63 14.64
C PHE A 105 7.84 2.73 14.59
N PRO A 106 7.53 3.98 14.97
CA PRO A 106 8.41 5.13 14.75
C PRO A 106 9.58 5.26 15.76
N PHE A 107 10.26 4.15 16.09
CA PHE A 107 11.44 4.14 16.98
C PHE A 107 12.58 5.03 16.46
N TRP A 108 12.58 5.34 15.17
CA TRP A 108 13.57 6.24 14.57
C TRP A 108 13.49 7.66 15.12
N ILE A 109 12.30 8.16 15.50
CA ILE A 109 12.16 9.49 16.13
C ILE A 109 12.89 9.50 17.46
N LEU A 110 12.70 8.45 18.26
CA LEU A 110 13.37 8.25 19.54
C LEU A 110 14.88 8.07 19.35
N SER A 111 15.29 7.38 18.29
CA SER A 111 16.70 7.17 17.91
C SER A 111 17.39 8.47 17.53
N VAL A 112 16.75 9.33 16.75
CA VAL A 112 17.29 10.65 16.38
C VAL A 112 17.41 11.54 17.62
N ALA A 113 16.37 11.59 18.45
CA ALA A 113 16.38 12.36 19.70
C ALA A 113 17.51 11.90 20.64
N PHE A 114 17.70 10.57 20.77
CA PHE A 114 18.79 9.96 21.51
C PHE A 114 20.16 10.40 21.00
N LEU A 115 20.39 10.36 19.69
CA LEU A 115 21.66 10.75 19.08
C LEU A 115 21.97 12.23 19.30
N ILE A 116 20.96 13.11 19.18
CA ILE A 116 21.11 14.56 19.42
C ILE A 116 21.46 14.81 20.91
N TYR A 117 20.72 14.20 21.83
CA TYR A 117 20.94 14.38 23.26
C TYR A 117 22.31 13.85 23.72
N GLY A 118 22.70 12.66 23.25
CA GLY A 118 24.01 12.08 23.50
C GLY A 118 25.16 12.97 23.02
N SER A 119 25.00 13.53 21.81
CA SER A 119 25.97 14.47 21.22
C SER A 119 26.13 15.74 22.05
N TRP A 120 25.02 16.26 22.59
CA TRP A 120 25.01 17.48 23.40
C TRP A 120 25.67 17.28 24.77
N LEU A 121 25.36 16.19 25.47
CA LEU A 121 25.90 15.95 26.82
C LEU A 121 27.37 15.52 26.84
N TRP A 122 27.78 14.62 25.95
CA TRP A 122 29.09 13.94 26.00
C TRP A 122 30.10 14.49 24.97
N GLY A 123 29.69 15.50 24.19
CA GLY A 123 30.53 16.19 23.22
C GLY A 123 31.17 15.24 22.20
N SER A 124 32.38 15.60 21.73
CA SER A 124 33.09 14.84 20.69
C SER A 124 33.48 13.40 21.09
N ASN A 125 33.45 13.07 22.39
CA ASN A 125 33.82 11.74 22.89
C ASN A 125 32.73 10.69 22.63
N PHE A 126 31.45 11.06 22.68
CA PHE A 126 30.33 10.18 22.31
C PHE A 126 30.44 9.68 20.86
N PHE A 127 30.79 10.61 19.95
CA PHE A 127 31.02 10.25 18.55
C PHE A 127 32.28 9.39 18.38
N LYS A 128 33.32 9.56 19.21
CA LYS A 128 34.57 8.80 19.12
C LYS A 128 34.45 7.37 19.64
N GLU A 129 33.78 7.15 20.77
CA GLU A 129 33.74 5.85 21.44
C GLU A 129 32.59 4.97 20.94
N THR A 130 31.40 5.55 20.70
CA THR A 130 30.18 4.77 20.42
C THR A 130 29.85 4.71 18.92
N ILE A 131 30.17 5.76 18.17
CA ILE A 131 29.67 5.97 16.80
C ILE A 131 30.78 6.01 15.74
N ALA A 132 32.06 6.17 16.09
CA ALA A 132 33.12 6.49 15.13
C ALA A 132 33.23 5.50 13.97
N SER A 133 33.01 4.22 14.26
CA SER A 133 33.02 3.18 13.23
C SER A 133 31.80 3.27 12.31
N SER A 134 30.62 3.67 12.79
CA SER A 134 29.35 3.68 12.05
C SER A 134 28.84 5.09 11.68
N ALA A 135 29.61 6.14 11.94
CA ALA A 135 29.22 7.55 11.74
C ALA A 135 28.68 7.85 10.33
N PRO A 136 29.33 7.41 9.22
CA PRO A 136 28.82 7.65 7.88
C PRO A 136 27.43 7.02 7.66
N LEU A 137 27.20 5.83 8.22
CA LEU A 137 25.94 5.11 8.09
C LEU A 137 24.80 5.80 8.85
N LEU A 138 25.04 6.24 10.09
CA LEU A 138 24.05 6.99 10.87
C LEU A 138 23.69 8.31 10.19
N LEU A 139 24.68 9.08 9.72
CA LEU A 139 24.46 10.33 9.02
C LEU A 139 23.64 10.13 7.74
N ALA A 140 23.94 9.09 6.96
CA ALA A 140 23.18 8.78 5.76
C ALA A 140 21.73 8.39 6.07
N LEU A 141 21.49 7.58 7.10
CA LEU A 141 20.13 7.22 7.52
C LEU A 141 19.33 8.43 8.00
N ILE A 142 19.93 9.31 8.81
CA ILE A 142 19.29 10.53 9.29
C ILE A 142 19.00 11.48 8.11
N ALA A 143 19.97 11.68 7.22
CA ALA A 143 19.78 12.51 6.03
C ALA A 143 18.67 11.95 5.12
N PHE A 144 18.62 10.64 4.92
CA PHE A 144 17.56 9.98 4.19
C PHE A 144 16.18 10.19 4.84
N LEU A 145 16.08 9.98 6.16
CA LEU A 145 14.84 10.17 6.91
C LEU A 145 14.34 11.61 6.79
N ILE A 146 15.21 12.60 7.01
CA ILE A 146 14.86 14.02 6.87
C ILE A 146 14.41 14.31 5.44
N PHE A 147 15.18 13.90 4.45
CA PHE A 147 14.88 14.16 3.03
C PHE A 147 13.52 13.58 2.61
N PHE A 148 13.25 12.31 2.91
CA PHE A 148 11.98 11.68 2.52
C PHE A 148 10.80 12.12 3.37
N SER A 149 11.00 12.47 4.65
CA SER A 149 9.95 13.10 5.46
C SER A 149 9.57 14.49 4.92
N LEU A 150 10.55 15.30 4.50
CA LEU A 150 10.29 16.60 3.86
C LEU A 150 9.58 16.43 2.52
N TYR A 151 10.05 15.54 1.66
CA TYR A 151 9.37 15.22 0.40
C TYR A 151 7.92 14.75 0.64
N ALA A 152 7.69 13.91 1.65
CA ALA A 152 6.35 13.38 1.90
C ALA A 152 5.36 14.44 2.44
N VAL A 153 5.79 15.30 3.37
CA VAL A 153 4.92 16.25 4.08
C VAL A 153 4.88 17.64 3.46
N VAL A 154 6.02 18.16 3.00
CA VAL A 154 6.14 19.52 2.45
C VAL A 154 6.14 19.50 0.93
N GLY A 155 6.74 18.47 0.34
CA GLY A 155 6.99 18.40 -1.09
C GLY A 155 8.27 19.13 -1.50
N LEU A 156 8.71 18.92 -2.73
CA LEU A 156 9.92 19.50 -3.31
C LEU A 156 9.59 20.22 -4.63
N PRO A 157 10.46 21.15 -5.10
CA PRO A 157 10.26 21.81 -6.38
C PRO A 157 10.10 20.81 -7.53
N GLU A 158 9.18 21.08 -8.45
CA GLU A 158 8.81 20.14 -9.51
C GLU A 158 10.00 19.76 -10.41
N TRP A 159 10.84 20.74 -10.77
CA TRP A 159 12.04 20.50 -11.59
C TRP A 159 12.99 19.48 -10.93
N PHE A 160 13.12 19.55 -9.60
CA PHE A 160 13.96 18.65 -8.83
C PHE A 160 13.33 17.25 -8.80
N CYS A 161 12.02 17.15 -8.58
CA CYS A 161 11.29 15.88 -8.61
C CYS A 161 11.35 15.19 -9.98
N ARG A 162 11.36 15.95 -11.09
CA ARG A 162 11.52 15.41 -12.44
C ARG A 162 12.93 14.87 -12.68
N LEU A 163 13.96 15.64 -12.32
CA LEU A 163 15.37 15.24 -12.48
C LEU A 163 15.74 14.02 -11.62
N SER A 164 15.24 13.98 -10.39
CA SER A 164 15.50 12.92 -9.40
C SER A 164 14.61 11.68 -9.59
N ALA A 165 13.71 11.69 -10.59
CA ALA A 165 12.65 10.69 -10.79
C ALA A 165 11.65 10.57 -9.62
N LEU A 166 11.73 11.40 -8.56
CA LEU A 166 10.76 11.42 -7.47
C LEU A 166 9.35 11.79 -7.94
N SER A 167 9.22 12.43 -9.09
CA SER A 167 7.93 12.70 -9.72
C SER A 167 7.15 11.45 -10.12
N LEU A 168 7.81 10.29 -10.19
CA LEU A 168 7.20 9.00 -10.55
C LEU A 168 6.75 8.18 -9.32
N THR A 169 7.08 8.61 -8.10
CA THR A 169 6.63 7.95 -6.86
C THR A 169 5.67 8.85 -6.10
N THR A 170 4.91 8.29 -5.18
CA THR A 170 3.97 9.03 -4.34
C THR A 170 4.48 9.14 -2.92
N GLU A 171 4.07 10.17 -2.21
CA GLU A 171 4.38 10.41 -0.81
C GLU A 171 4.07 9.20 0.12
N ASN A 172 2.96 8.48 -0.09
CA ASN A 172 2.67 7.25 0.67
C ASN A 172 3.72 6.15 0.50
N ARG A 173 4.35 6.05 -0.68
CA ARG A 173 5.39 5.03 -0.97
C ARG A 173 6.70 5.34 -0.23
N SER A 174 6.90 6.60 0.17
CA SER A 174 8.04 7.00 0.99
C SER A 174 8.00 6.37 2.38
N LEU A 175 6.82 6.04 2.91
CA LEU A 175 6.68 5.42 4.24
C LEU A 175 7.45 4.11 4.35
N LEU A 176 7.47 3.29 3.31
CA LEU A 176 8.24 2.05 3.28
C LEU A 176 9.75 2.33 3.41
N GLY A 177 10.26 3.29 2.65
CA GLY A 177 11.67 3.70 2.73
C GLY A 177 12.02 4.27 4.11
N ILE A 178 11.20 5.20 4.61
CA ILE A 178 11.35 5.83 5.93
C ILE A 178 11.34 4.77 7.03
N GLY A 179 10.39 3.82 6.97
CA GLY A 179 10.25 2.78 7.95
C GLY A 179 11.43 1.81 7.99
N VAL A 180 11.91 1.34 6.83
CA VAL A 180 13.10 0.47 6.75
C VAL A 180 14.35 1.21 7.22
N ALA A 181 14.57 2.45 6.77
CA ALA A 181 15.69 3.27 7.22
C ALA A 181 15.63 3.52 8.74
N GLY A 182 14.43 3.79 9.25
CA GLY A 182 14.17 4.01 10.65
C GLY A 182 14.41 2.78 11.52
N LEU A 183 14.05 1.60 11.02
CA LEU A 183 14.34 0.32 11.67
C LEU A 183 15.85 0.07 11.75
N ILE A 184 16.58 0.28 10.65
CA ILE A 184 18.04 0.16 10.65
C ILE A 184 18.67 1.13 11.66
N LEU A 185 18.20 2.39 11.68
CA LEU A 185 18.66 3.38 12.63
C LEU A 185 18.42 2.94 14.09
N ALA A 186 17.22 2.43 14.39
CA ALA A 186 16.88 1.93 15.73
C ALA A 186 17.73 0.72 16.16
N MET A 187 18.08 -0.17 15.22
CA MET A 187 18.98 -1.29 15.53
C MET A 187 20.41 -0.81 15.83
N LEU A 188 20.91 0.20 15.10
CA LEU A 188 22.23 0.76 15.34
C LEU A 188 22.33 1.50 16.67
N THR A 189 21.28 2.23 17.05
CA THR A 189 21.22 2.91 18.35
C THR A 189 21.08 1.93 19.52
N LEU A 190 20.35 0.82 19.34
CA LEU A 190 20.31 -0.25 20.35
C LEU A 190 21.68 -0.92 20.54
N ARG A 191 22.42 -1.15 19.45
CA ARG A 191 23.80 -1.71 19.50
C ARG A 191 24.78 -0.77 20.18
N ALA A 192 24.62 0.53 20.01
CA ALA A 192 25.45 1.58 20.60
C ALA A 192 25.30 1.70 22.13
N ASP A 193 24.84 0.63 22.80
CA ASP A 193 24.35 0.61 24.17
C ASP A 193 23.46 1.83 24.45
N GLY A 194 22.32 1.91 23.75
CA GLY A 194 21.31 2.95 23.99
C GLY A 194 20.94 3.17 25.46
N ALA A 195 21.08 2.11 26.27
CA ALA A 195 20.89 2.14 27.72
C ALA A 195 22.04 2.80 28.52
N ALA A 196 23.24 2.92 27.95
CA ALA A 196 24.43 3.46 28.61
C ALA A 196 24.48 5.00 28.66
N LEU A 197 23.70 5.71 27.84
CA LEU A 197 23.61 7.18 27.91
C LEU A 197 22.63 7.68 28.98
N PHE A 198 21.53 6.96 29.20
CA PHE A 198 20.56 7.26 30.25
C PHE A 198 20.81 6.40 31.47
N GLN A 199 21.97 6.57 32.11
CA GLN A 199 22.26 5.83 33.33
C GLN A 199 21.45 6.37 34.52
N GLY A 200 21.03 5.46 35.40
CA GLY A 200 20.34 5.80 36.63
C GLY A 200 18.87 6.20 36.43
N ARG A 201 18.43 7.26 37.12
CA ARG A 201 17.00 7.66 37.18
C ARG A 201 16.52 8.43 35.94
N SER A 202 17.42 8.96 35.12
CA SER A 202 17.11 9.79 33.94
C SER A 202 16.33 9.04 32.86
N ARG A 203 16.60 7.74 32.65
CA ARG A 203 15.83 6.90 31.71
C ARG A 203 14.34 6.84 32.03
N PHE A 204 13.97 6.79 33.30
CA PHE A 204 12.57 6.76 33.72
C PHE A 204 11.89 8.10 33.47
N PHE A 205 12.63 9.21 33.59
CA PHE A 205 12.13 10.53 33.22
C PHE A 205 11.86 10.63 31.71
N VAL A 206 12.77 10.13 30.87
CA VAL A 206 12.57 10.07 29.41
C VAL A 206 11.37 9.22 29.05
N VAL A 207 11.23 8.03 29.65
CA VAL A 207 10.06 7.16 29.43
C VAL A 207 8.77 7.86 29.85
N GLY A 208 8.75 8.55 31.00
CA GLY A 208 7.61 9.34 31.44
C GLY A 208 7.25 10.46 30.47
N LEU A 209 8.25 11.22 29.99
CA LEU A 209 8.06 12.26 29.00
C LEU A 209 7.49 11.72 27.68
N VAL A 210 8.05 10.61 27.17
CA VAL A 210 7.54 9.96 25.95
C VAL A 210 6.13 9.42 26.18
N ALA A 211 5.80 8.90 27.38
CA ALA A 211 4.44 8.47 27.70
C ALA A 211 3.44 9.63 27.67
N VAL A 212 3.83 10.83 28.14
CA VAL A 212 2.99 12.04 28.00
C VAL A 212 2.81 12.43 26.55
N VAL A 213 3.87 12.39 25.74
CA VAL A 213 3.78 12.67 24.29
C VAL A 213 2.87 11.65 23.59
N LEU A 214 3.01 10.36 23.91
CA LEU A 214 2.13 9.30 23.40
C LEU A 214 0.68 9.53 23.81
N PHE A 215 0.42 9.93 25.05
CA PHE A 215 -0.92 10.29 25.52
C PHE A 215 -1.50 11.45 24.68
N CYS A 216 -0.73 12.51 24.42
CA CYS A 216 -1.17 13.62 23.57
C CYS A 216 -1.45 13.16 22.12
N ILE A 217 -0.57 12.36 21.52
CA ILE A 217 -0.75 11.84 20.15
C ILE A 217 -2.00 10.98 20.06
N LEU A 218 -2.16 10.01 20.98
CA LEU A 218 -3.33 9.14 21.01
C LEU A 218 -4.62 9.93 21.28
N SER A 219 -4.56 10.99 22.09
CA SER A 219 -5.72 11.84 22.37
C SER A 219 -6.14 12.61 21.12
N LEU A 220 -5.18 13.15 20.36
CA LEU A 220 -5.45 13.78 19.08
C LEU A 220 -6.04 12.78 18.07
N LEU A 221 -5.48 11.58 17.97
CA LEU A 221 -5.99 10.53 17.09
C LEU A 221 -7.40 10.08 17.49
N GLN A 222 -7.72 10.04 18.78
CA GLN A 222 -9.03 9.68 19.31
C GLN A 222 -10.11 10.65 18.85
N THR A 223 -9.84 11.97 18.80
CA THR A 223 -10.80 12.95 18.27
C THR A 223 -11.18 12.70 16.81
N ARG A 224 -10.28 12.07 16.04
CA ARG A 224 -10.47 11.76 14.62
C ARG A 224 -10.97 10.33 14.39
N ASN A 225 -10.81 9.44 15.37
CA ASN A 225 -11.14 8.01 15.28
C ASN A 225 -11.84 7.49 16.54
N PRO A 226 -12.96 8.09 16.99
CA PRO A 226 -13.59 7.73 18.26
C PRO A 226 -14.15 6.30 18.26
N ILE A 227 -14.55 5.78 17.09
CA ILE A 227 -15.09 4.42 16.94
C ILE A 227 -13.99 3.37 17.12
N PHE A 228 -12.81 3.61 16.54
CA PHE A 228 -11.67 2.71 16.68
C PHE A 228 -10.99 2.87 18.05
N LEU A 229 -10.74 4.10 18.51
CA LEU A 229 -10.06 4.40 19.78
C LEU A 229 -11.06 4.55 20.94
N THR A 230 -11.72 3.45 21.29
CA THR A 230 -12.49 3.37 22.53
C THR A 230 -11.59 3.59 23.75
N ARG A 231 -12.18 3.94 24.91
CA ARG A 231 -11.40 4.19 26.15
C ARG A 231 -10.48 3.03 26.50
N ASP A 232 -10.95 1.80 26.37
CA ASP A 232 -10.18 0.60 26.69
C ASP A 232 -9.01 0.40 25.72
N ARG A 233 -9.25 0.57 24.41
CA ARG A 233 -8.19 0.48 23.39
C ARG A 233 -7.17 1.60 23.53
N PHE A 234 -7.62 2.81 23.88
CA PHE A 234 -6.73 3.92 24.17
C PHE A 234 -5.76 3.58 25.30
N LEU A 235 -6.27 3.07 26.43
CA LEU A 235 -5.46 2.69 27.58
C LEU A 235 -4.52 1.53 27.25
N LEU A 236 -5.00 0.52 26.51
CA LEU A 236 -4.20 -0.62 26.08
C LEU A 236 -3.07 -0.21 25.13
N LEU A 237 -3.35 0.65 24.15
CA LEU A 237 -2.36 1.20 23.23
C LEU A 237 -1.35 2.06 23.99
N LEU A 238 -1.79 2.92 24.89
CA LEU A 238 -0.88 3.73 25.70
C LEU A 238 0.05 2.84 26.52
N ALA A 239 -0.49 1.86 27.25
CA ALA A 239 0.29 0.94 28.06
C ALA A 239 1.29 0.13 27.21
N THR A 240 0.85 -0.41 26.07
CA THR A 240 1.70 -1.21 25.17
C THR A 240 2.82 -0.37 24.57
N ASN A 241 2.50 0.81 24.03
CA ASN A 241 3.48 1.72 23.44
C ASN A 241 4.49 2.21 24.50
N THR A 242 4.02 2.60 25.70
CA THR A 242 4.89 2.99 26.81
C THR A 242 5.78 1.84 27.27
N LEU A 243 5.27 0.61 27.35
CA LEU A 243 6.05 -0.57 27.69
C LEU A 243 7.15 -0.83 26.65
N LEU A 244 6.84 -0.72 25.36
CA LEU A 244 7.84 -0.90 24.29
C LEU A 244 8.92 0.18 24.32
N VAL A 245 8.55 1.44 24.58
CA VAL A 245 9.51 2.54 24.79
C VAL A 245 10.37 2.30 26.03
N ALA A 246 9.75 1.86 27.14
CA ALA A 246 10.47 1.53 28.36
C ALA A 246 11.45 0.38 28.11
N ALA A 247 11.05 -0.67 27.40
CA ALA A 247 11.92 -1.78 27.03
C ALA A 247 13.06 -1.33 26.12
N TYR A 248 12.78 -0.47 25.15
CA TYR A 248 13.77 0.09 24.22
C TYR A 248 14.91 0.83 24.95
N PHE A 249 14.59 1.63 25.98
CA PHE A 249 15.59 2.42 26.73
C PHE A 249 16.15 1.73 27.97
N CYS A 250 15.37 0.88 28.64
CA CYS A 250 15.68 0.37 29.98
C CYS A 250 16.00 -1.12 30.02
N ALA A 251 15.59 -1.90 29.01
CA ALA A 251 15.77 -3.35 28.99
C ALA A 251 16.98 -3.77 28.12
N ARG A 252 17.35 -5.04 28.23
CA ARG A 252 18.31 -5.64 27.30
C ARG A 252 17.70 -5.74 25.90
N PRO A 253 18.48 -5.57 24.81
CA PRO A 253 17.97 -5.62 23.44
C PRO A 253 17.17 -6.89 23.13
N LEU A 254 17.57 -8.04 23.68
CA LEU A 254 16.83 -9.30 23.51
C LEU A 254 15.42 -9.25 24.12
N LEU A 255 15.26 -8.67 25.30
CA LEU A 255 13.95 -8.54 25.94
C LEU A 255 13.05 -7.56 25.18
N PHE A 256 13.60 -6.44 24.71
CA PHE A 256 12.89 -5.52 23.83
C PHE A 256 12.42 -6.24 22.55
N GLY A 257 13.32 -6.95 21.88
CA GLY A 257 13.00 -7.71 20.66
C GLY A 257 11.93 -8.77 20.91
N ALA A 258 11.99 -9.48 22.04
CA ALA A 258 10.98 -10.47 22.43
C ALA A 258 9.62 -9.81 22.69
N LEU A 259 9.56 -8.69 23.43
CA LEU A 259 8.30 -7.97 23.70
C LEU A 259 7.68 -7.43 22.41
N LEU A 260 8.50 -6.84 21.52
CA LEU A 260 8.05 -6.37 20.22
C LEU A 260 7.54 -7.53 19.36
N ALA A 261 8.26 -8.65 19.31
CA ALA A 261 7.83 -9.84 18.58
C ALA A 261 6.51 -10.39 19.13
N CYS A 262 6.35 -10.50 20.45
CA CYS A 262 5.10 -10.94 21.07
C CYS A 262 3.93 -10.00 20.70
N ALA A 263 4.13 -8.68 20.76
CA ALA A 263 3.11 -7.71 20.41
C ALA A 263 2.69 -7.79 18.93
N LEU A 264 3.66 -8.03 18.03
CA LEU A 264 3.38 -8.19 16.60
C LEU A 264 2.71 -9.55 16.30
N LEU A 265 3.18 -10.64 16.92
CA LEU A 265 2.63 -11.98 16.72
C LEU A 265 1.20 -12.09 17.23
N TYR A 266 0.85 -11.42 18.34
CA TYR A 266 -0.51 -11.44 18.88
C TYR A 266 -1.57 -11.13 17.81
N ASN A 267 -1.30 -10.12 16.98
CA ASN A 267 -2.23 -9.71 15.93
C ASN A 267 -1.99 -10.44 14.60
N ASN A 268 -0.73 -10.75 14.26
CA ASN A 268 -0.37 -11.19 12.92
C ASN A 268 -0.19 -12.71 12.78
N PHE A 269 -0.13 -13.47 13.87
CA PHE A 269 0.20 -14.90 13.83
C PHE A 269 -0.76 -15.72 12.96
N LEU A 270 -2.04 -15.34 12.91
CA LEU A 270 -3.08 -16.02 12.13
C LEU A 270 -3.44 -15.31 10.82
N VAL A 271 -2.84 -14.16 10.52
CA VAL A 271 -3.18 -13.34 9.33
C VAL A 271 -2.70 -13.99 8.04
N ASN A 272 -1.63 -14.81 8.09
CA ASN A 272 -1.24 -15.67 6.98
C ASN A 272 -1.73 -17.10 7.25
N PRO A 273 -2.94 -17.47 6.80
CA PRO A 273 -3.30 -18.88 6.79
C PRO A 273 -2.25 -19.63 5.95
N ILE A 274 -1.94 -20.86 6.37
CA ILE A 274 -1.29 -21.85 5.49
C ILE A 274 -2.06 -21.78 4.17
N GLN A 275 -1.37 -21.40 3.08
CA GLN A 275 -1.99 -21.11 1.79
C GLN A 275 -2.84 -22.32 1.37
N GLN A 276 -4.15 -22.22 1.54
CA GLN A 276 -5.09 -23.13 0.91
C GLN A 276 -5.07 -22.72 -0.56
N GLY A 277 -4.53 -23.57 -1.43
CA GLY A 277 -4.34 -23.26 -2.85
C GLY A 277 -5.66 -22.94 -3.58
N LEU A 278 -5.71 -23.22 -4.87
CA LEU A 278 -6.91 -22.94 -5.66
C LEU A 278 -8.21 -23.73 -5.34
N PRO A 279 -8.23 -24.85 -4.57
CA PRO A 279 -9.48 -25.59 -4.34
C PRO A 279 -10.62 -24.76 -3.77
N SER A 280 -10.36 -23.85 -2.81
CA SER A 280 -11.40 -22.99 -2.21
C SER A 280 -12.12 -22.12 -3.25
N LEU A 281 -11.41 -21.72 -4.30
CA LEU A 281 -11.96 -20.99 -5.44
C LEU A 281 -12.62 -21.93 -6.44
N LEU A 282 -11.89 -22.94 -6.91
CA LEU A 282 -12.31 -23.82 -8.01
C LEU A 282 -13.48 -24.74 -7.65
N GLU A 283 -13.59 -25.11 -6.37
CA GLU A 283 -14.67 -25.97 -5.87
C GLU A 283 -15.89 -25.19 -5.42
N SER A 284 -15.82 -23.85 -5.40
CA SER A 284 -16.97 -23.03 -5.04
C SER A 284 -18.15 -23.26 -5.99
N SER A 285 -19.36 -23.30 -5.42
CA SER A 285 -20.62 -23.46 -6.15
C SER A 285 -20.72 -22.45 -7.29
N VAL A 286 -20.41 -21.17 -7.01
CA VAL A 286 -20.47 -20.07 -7.99
C VAL A 286 -19.54 -20.34 -9.19
N VAL A 287 -18.29 -20.72 -8.95
CA VAL A 287 -17.32 -20.99 -10.03
C VAL A 287 -17.76 -22.18 -10.88
N ARG A 288 -18.29 -23.25 -10.27
CA ARG A 288 -18.80 -24.41 -11.03
C ARG A 288 -19.91 -24.04 -12.00
N HIS A 289 -20.84 -23.17 -11.60
CA HIS A 289 -21.92 -22.69 -12.48
C HIS A 289 -21.41 -21.78 -13.60
N ILE A 290 -20.50 -20.85 -13.30
CA ILE A 290 -19.86 -20.00 -14.33
C ILE A 290 -19.13 -20.89 -15.37
N LEU A 291 -18.39 -21.90 -14.91
CA LEU A 291 -17.69 -22.83 -15.80
C LEU A 291 -18.66 -23.70 -16.61
N ALA A 292 -19.81 -24.08 -16.06
CA ALA A 292 -20.86 -24.79 -16.81
C ALA A 292 -21.40 -23.92 -17.95
N ILE A 293 -21.72 -22.64 -17.67
CA ILE A 293 -22.19 -21.70 -18.70
C ILE A 293 -21.09 -21.45 -19.74
N ARG A 294 -19.84 -21.28 -19.32
CA ARG A 294 -18.68 -21.10 -20.21
C ARG A 294 -18.51 -22.29 -21.17
N ARG A 295 -18.71 -23.53 -20.70
CA ARG A 295 -18.64 -24.72 -21.58
C ARG A 295 -19.68 -24.67 -22.70
N THR A 296 -20.87 -24.15 -22.43
CA THR A 296 -21.93 -23.99 -23.44
C THR A 296 -21.75 -22.76 -24.32
N ASN A 297 -21.14 -21.69 -23.80
CA ASN A 297 -20.98 -20.41 -24.49
C ASN A 297 -19.56 -19.85 -24.25
N PRO A 298 -18.51 -20.41 -24.88
CA PRO A 298 -17.12 -20.09 -24.57
C PRO A 298 -16.73 -18.65 -24.93
N ASP A 299 -17.32 -18.09 -26.00
CA ASP A 299 -16.98 -16.76 -26.52
C ASP A 299 -17.84 -15.63 -25.92
N ALA A 300 -18.84 -15.99 -25.10
CA ALA A 300 -19.74 -15.03 -24.48
C ALA A 300 -18.98 -14.08 -23.55
N ALA A 301 -19.19 -12.78 -23.71
CA ALA A 301 -18.67 -11.80 -22.78
C ALA A 301 -19.62 -11.61 -21.58
N TRP A 302 -19.02 -11.31 -20.45
CA TRP A 302 -19.69 -11.10 -19.16
C TRP A 302 -19.44 -9.68 -18.67
N ALA A 303 -20.38 -9.15 -17.89
CA ALA A 303 -20.18 -7.94 -17.10
C ALA A 303 -20.83 -8.11 -15.73
N ALA A 304 -20.22 -7.56 -14.68
CA ALA A 304 -20.87 -7.49 -13.38
C ALA A 304 -21.15 -6.05 -12.98
N TYR A 305 -22.28 -5.84 -12.33
CA TYR A 305 -22.79 -4.52 -12.03
C TYR A 305 -22.69 -4.19 -10.53
N GLU A 306 -22.70 -2.89 -10.24
CA GLU A 306 -22.78 -2.25 -8.91
C GLU A 306 -21.56 -2.41 -8.00
N HIS A 307 -20.76 -3.46 -8.18
CA HIS A 307 -19.64 -3.78 -7.29
C HIS A 307 -18.36 -4.18 -8.05
N SER A 308 -17.19 -3.90 -7.48
CA SER A 308 -15.88 -4.20 -8.08
C SER A 308 -15.41 -5.66 -7.88
N THR A 309 -15.99 -6.38 -6.92
CA THR A 309 -15.60 -7.75 -6.54
C THR A 309 -16.09 -8.85 -7.50
N PRO A 310 -17.38 -8.93 -7.87
CA PRO A 310 -17.86 -10.00 -8.76
C PRO A 310 -17.12 -10.11 -10.11
N PRO A 311 -16.72 -9.00 -10.78
CA PRO A 311 -15.89 -9.08 -11.97
C PRO A 311 -14.56 -9.82 -11.76
N GLN A 312 -13.96 -9.75 -10.56
CA GLN A 312 -12.67 -10.41 -10.29
C GLN A 312 -12.84 -11.92 -10.20
N LEU A 313 -13.94 -12.38 -9.61
CA LEU A 313 -14.28 -13.80 -9.61
C LEU A 313 -14.46 -14.30 -11.05
N LEU A 314 -15.19 -13.55 -11.88
CA LEU A 314 -15.36 -13.88 -13.30
C LEU A 314 -14.01 -13.94 -14.04
N ILE A 315 -13.15 -12.94 -13.86
CA ILE A 315 -11.79 -12.92 -14.46
C ILE A 315 -10.99 -14.14 -14.02
N ALA A 316 -11.06 -14.52 -12.74
CA ALA A 316 -10.35 -15.69 -12.21
C ALA A 316 -10.81 -17.02 -12.82
N THR A 317 -12.06 -17.12 -13.31
CA THR A 317 -12.55 -18.30 -14.04
C THR A 317 -12.13 -18.34 -15.52
N GLY A 318 -11.48 -17.28 -16.01
CA GLY A 318 -11.04 -17.15 -17.40
C GLY A 318 -12.15 -16.90 -18.42
N VAL A 319 -13.35 -16.49 -17.99
CA VAL A 319 -14.36 -15.97 -18.93
C VAL A 319 -13.96 -14.58 -19.43
N ARG A 320 -14.46 -14.19 -20.60
CA ARG A 320 -14.23 -12.85 -21.16
C ARG A 320 -15.07 -11.83 -20.40
N VAL A 321 -14.45 -10.97 -19.59
CA VAL A 321 -15.16 -9.94 -18.80
C VAL A 321 -14.92 -8.54 -19.38
N LEU A 322 -15.98 -7.77 -19.61
CA LEU A 322 -15.89 -6.41 -20.16
C LEU A 322 -15.46 -5.37 -19.12
N ASN A 323 -15.78 -5.58 -17.85
CA ASN A 323 -15.44 -4.68 -16.74
C ASN A 323 -14.60 -5.39 -15.65
N GLY A 324 -14.43 -4.77 -14.48
CA GLY A 324 -13.50 -5.24 -13.45
C GLY A 324 -12.13 -4.58 -13.55
N VAL A 325 -11.09 -5.22 -13.00
CA VAL A 325 -9.73 -4.66 -13.06
C VAL A 325 -9.18 -4.81 -14.48
N LYS A 326 -8.72 -3.69 -15.06
CA LYS A 326 -8.04 -3.67 -16.36
C LYS A 326 -6.70 -2.98 -16.19
N VAL A 327 -5.64 -3.77 -16.38
CA VAL A 327 -4.26 -3.27 -16.32
C VAL A 327 -3.98 -2.30 -17.47
N ALA A 328 -4.35 -2.71 -18.68
CA ALA A 328 -4.39 -1.86 -19.86
C ALA A 328 -5.86 -1.54 -20.20
N PRO A 329 -6.23 -0.25 -20.41
CA PRO A 329 -7.58 0.11 -20.76
C PRO A 329 -7.91 -0.35 -22.20
N ASN A 330 -9.12 -0.85 -22.41
CA ASN A 330 -9.65 -1.10 -23.75
C ASN A 330 -10.19 0.22 -24.34
N LEU A 331 -9.29 1.05 -24.87
CA LEU A 331 -9.64 2.37 -25.39
C LEU A 331 -10.63 2.31 -26.55
N ASP A 332 -10.57 1.28 -27.39
CA ASP A 332 -11.45 1.15 -28.55
C ASP A 332 -12.90 0.86 -28.14
N LEU A 333 -13.10 0.06 -27.08
CA LEU A 333 -14.42 -0.11 -26.48
C LEU A 333 -14.89 1.18 -25.80
N MET A 334 -14.03 1.82 -25.00
CA MET A 334 -14.43 2.99 -24.21
C MET A 334 -14.77 4.21 -25.08
N ARG A 335 -14.08 4.41 -26.21
CA ARG A 335 -14.37 5.48 -27.17
C ARG A 335 -15.76 5.36 -27.81
N GLN A 336 -16.31 4.15 -27.92
CA GLN A 336 -17.67 3.96 -28.45
C GLN A 336 -18.74 4.54 -27.50
N PHE A 337 -18.44 4.62 -26.19
CA PHE A 337 -19.29 5.28 -25.20
C PHE A 337 -19.03 6.79 -25.06
N ASP A 338 -17.91 7.30 -25.57
CA ASP A 338 -17.54 8.71 -25.54
C ASP A 338 -17.00 9.18 -26.90
N PRO A 339 -17.87 9.31 -27.94
CA PRO A 339 -17.45 9.69 -29.29
C PRO A 339 -16.80 11.08 -29.35
N THR A 340 -17.14 11.97 -28.42
CA THR A 340 -16.59 13.33 -28.33
C THR A 340 -15.24 13.38 -27.58
N GLY A 341 -14.86 12.31 -26.89
CA GLY A 341 -13.59 12.22 -26.15
C GLY A 341 -13.55 13.04 -24.85
N THR A 342 -14.69 13.56 -24.39
CA THR A 342 -14.80 14.43 -23.20
C THR A 342 -14.38 13.75 -21.91
N SER A 343 -14.54 12.43 -21.84
CA SER A 343 -14.26 11.60 -20.67
C SER A 343 -12.97 10.79 -20.80
N ARG A 344 -12.12 11.09 -21.81
CA ARG A 344 -10.89 10.33 -22.07
C ARG A 344 -9.98 10.22 -20.85
N ASN A 345 -9.84 11.28 -20.06
CA ASN A 345 -9.02 11.26 -18.84
C ASN A 345 -9.58 10.34 -17.74
N ILE A 346 -10.86 9.96 -17.80
CA ILE A 346 -11.50 9.05 -16.85
C ILE A 346 -11.20 7.59 -17.23
N TYR A 347 -11.35 7.20 -18.50
CA TYR A 347 -11.18 5.80 -18.91
C TYR A 347 -9.79 5.44 -19.45
N ASN A 348 -8.95 6.43 -19.79
CA ASN A 348 -7.57 6.19 -20.24
C ASN A 348 -6.64 5.90 -19.06
N ARG A 349 -6.88 4.80 -18.34
CA ARG A 349 -6.11 4.45 -17.15
C ARG A 349 -6.21 2.97 -16.78
N TYR A 350 -5.23 2.52 -15.98
CA TYR A 350 -5.44 1.38 -15.09
C TYR A 350 -6.64 1.67 -14.19
N ALA A 351 -7.63 0.78 -14.17
CA ALA A 351 -8.78 0.95 -13.28
C ALA A 351 -9.53 -0.34 -12.93
N TYR A 352 -10.16 -0.31 -11.76
CA TYR A 352 -11.38 -1.04 -11.48
C TYR A 352 -12.56 -0.36 -12.19
N ILE A 353 -13.03 -0.96 -13.28
CA ILE A 353 -14.16 -0.48 -14.07
C ILE A 353 -15.46 -1.00 -13.45
N ILE A 354 -16.25 -0.12 -12.84
CA ILE A 354 -17.50 -0.48 -12.18
C ILE A 354 -18.66 -0.08 -13.08
N PHE A 355 -19.40 -1.06 -13.60
CA PHE A 355 -20.63 -0.78 -14.33
C PHE A 355 -21.76 -0.52 -13.33
N ARG A 356 -22.55 0.53 -13.55
CA ARG A 356 -23.73 0.84 -12.74
C ARG A 356 -24.95 0.94 -13.63
N LEU A 357 -26.09 0.53 -13.08
CA LEU A 357 -27.37 0.77 -13.73
C LEU A 357 -27.67 2.26 -13.67
N PRO A 358 -27.99 2.90 -14.81
CA PRO A 358 -28.46 4.28 -14.79
C PRO A 358 -29.86 4.34 -14.14
N PRO A 359 -30.24 5.49 -13.53
CA PRO A 359 -31.60 5.74 -13.12
C PRO A 359 -32.63 5.42 -14.22
N VAL A 360 -33.83 5.03 -13.82
CA VAL A 360 -34.93 4.76 -14.74
C VAL A 360 -35.20 6.02 -15.58
N GLY A 361 -35.33 5.85 -16.89
CA GLY A 361 -35.52 6.97 -17.84
C GLY A 361 -34.23 7.63 -18.36
N GLN A 362 -33.06 7.41 -17.75
CA GLN A 362 -31.80 7.87 -18.34
C GLN A 362 -31.35 6.96 -19.50
N ILE A 363 -30.99 7.60 -20.61
CA ILE A 363 -30.53 6.98 -21.85
C ILE A 363 -29.08 7.39 -22.10
N GLY A 364 -28.28 6.43 -22.58
CA GLY A 364 -26.89 6.63 -22.93
C GLY A 364 -25.92 6.31 -21.79
N ALA A 365 -24.68 6.04 -22.17
CA ALA A 365 -23.62 5.73 -21.24
C ALA A 365 -22.99 7.00 -20.66
N ARG A 366 -22.62 6.98 -19.37
CA ARG A 366 -21.95 8.12 -18.71
C ARG A 366 -20.80 7.68 -17.84
N PHE A 367 -19.63 8.27 -18.05
CA PHE A 367 -18.46 8.08 -17.20
C PHE A 367 -18.55 8.95 -15.94
N GLN A 368 -18.14 8.40 -14.81
CA GLN A 368 -18.03 9.10 -13.53
C GLN A 368 -16.72 8.72 -12.84
N SER A 369 -15.97 9.72 -12.40
CA SER A 369 -14.78 9.53 -11.56
C SER A 369 -15.19 9.08 -10.16
N THR A 370 -14.40 8.22 -9.53
CA THR A 370 -14.54 7.87 -8.12
C THR A 370 -13.54 8.62 -7.25
N THR A 371 -13.74 8.60 -5.94
CA THR A 371 -12.77 9.12 -4.97
C THR A 371 -11.43 8.37 -5.04
N SER A 372 -11.46 7.06 -5.32
CA SER A 372 -10.24 6.28 -5.55
C SER A 372 -9.67 6.57 -6.94
N PRO A 373 -8.36 6.88 -7.07
CA PRO A 373 -7.75 7.20 -8.36
C PRO A 373 -7.57 5.98 -9.27
N ASP A 374 -7.72 4.77 -8.76
CA ASP A 374 -7.59 3.52 -9.51
C ASP A 374 -8.95 2.89 -9.86
N ALA A 375 -10.04 3.66 -9.81
CA ALA A 375 -11.36 3.20 -10.20
C ALA A 375 -12.13 4.29 -10.96
N TYR A 376 -13.13 3.86 -11.73
CA TYR A 376 -14.15 4.73 -12.29
C TYR A 376 -15.46 3.96 -12.50
N GLN A 377 -16.56 4.70 -12.65
CA GLN A 377 -17.87 4.14 -12.90
C GLN A 377 -18.32 4.45 -14.33
N LEU A 378 -18.94 3.47 -14.96
CA LEU A 378 -19.66 3.63 -16.23
C LEU A 378 -21.13 3.31 -15.96
N LEU A 379 -21.98 4.33 -16.02
CA LEU A 379 -23.43 4.14 -15.98
C LEU A 379 -23.86 3.71 -17.38
N VAL A 380 -24.31 2.47 -17.54
CA VAL A 380 -24.69 1.90 -18.83
C VAL A 380 -25.65 0.75 -18.65
N ARG A 381 -26.76 0.70 -19.39
CA ARG A 381 -27.69 -0.44 -19.31
C ARG A 381 -27.06 -1.68 -19.96
N PRO A 382 -27.29 -2.90 -19.44
CA PRO A 382 -26.78 -4.11 -20.09
C PRO A 382 -27.22 -4.27 -21.54
N THR A 383 -28.42 -3.78 -21.89
CA THR A 383 -28.99 -3.82 -23.24
C THR A 383 -28.39 -2.79 -24.21
N ASP A 384 -27.41 -2.00 -23.77
CA ASP A 384 -26.74 -1.02 -24.62
C ASP A 384 -26.10 -1.66 -25.86
N THR A 385 -26.26 -1.01 -27.01
CA THR A 385 -25.79 -1.54 -28.30
C THR A 385 -24.29 -1.75 -28.37
N VAL A 386 -23.50 -0.91 -27.69
CA VAL A 386 -22.03 -1.04 -27.67
C VAL A 386 -21.63 -2.29 -26.88
N LEU A 387 -22.30 -2.57 -25.75
CA LEU A 387 -22.06 -3.80 -24.98
C LEU A 387 -22.48 -5.05 -25.75
N ARG A 388 -23.63 -5.01 -26.42
CA ARG A 388 -24.08 -6.10 -27.30
C ARG A 388 -23.09 -6.37 -28.43
N LYS A 389 -22.58 -5.33 -29.11
CA LYS A 389 -21.53 -5.45 -30.14
C LYS A 389 -20.21 -5.98 -29.58
N ALA A 390 -19.90 -5.67 -28.32
CA ALA A 390 -18.74 -6.23 -27.62
C ALA A 390 -18.90 -7.71 -27.24
N GLY A 391 -20.07 -8.31 -27.51
CA GLY A 391 -20.38 -9.72 -27.24
C GLY A 391 -20.93 -9.98 -25.84
N LEU A 392 -21.44 -8.97 -25.14
CA LEU A 392 -22.06 -9.15 -23.83
C LEU A 392 -23.28 -10.07 -23.95
N LYS A 393 -23.27 -11.16 -23.18
CA LYS A 393 -24.38 -12.11 -23.09
C LYS A 393 -24.84 -12.36 -21.65
N TYR A 394 -23.92 -12.30 -20.69
CA TYR A 394 -24.21 -12.58 -19.29
C TYR A 394 -23.91 -11.39 -18.38
N VAL A 395 -24.82 -11.14 -17.44
CA VAL A 395 -24.74 -10.04 -16.48
C VAL A 395 -24.84 -10.60 -15.08
N VAL A 396 -23.95 -10.15 -14.20
CA VAL A 396 -23.92 -10.57 -12.81
C VAL A 396 -24.27 -9.42 -11.88
N LEU A 397 -25.16 -9.65 -10.93
CA LEU A 397 -25.52 -8.71 -9.86
C LEU A 397 -25.48 -9.37 -8.49
N ARG A 398 -25.41 -8.54 -7.45
CA ARG A 398 -25.46 -8.96 -6.04
C ARG A 398 -26.85 -8.91 -5.43
N ARG A 399 -27.87 -8.73 -6.26
CA ARG A 399 -29.30 -8.68 -5.89
C ARG A 399 -30.15 -9.07 -7.09
N THR A 400 -31.43 -9.32 -6.83
CA THR A 400 -32.44 -9.36 -7.88
C THR A 400 -32.67 -7.97 -8.47
N LEU A 401 -32.89 -7.91 -9.79
CA LEU A 401 -33.30 -6.70 -10.48
C LEU A 401 -34.79 -6.44 -10.27
N LEU A 402 -35.17 -5.17 -10.23
CA LEU A 402 -36.57 -4.75 -10.34
C LEU A 402 -37.06 -4.98 -11.78
N GLU A 403 -38.36 -5.09 -12.00
CA GLU A 403 -38.93 -5.35 -13.33
C GLU A 403 -38.48 -4.34 -14.38
N GLU A 404 -38.41 -3.06 -14.00
CA GLU A 404 -37.97 -1.95 -14.86
C GLU A 404 -36.46 -2.01 -15.20
N GLU A 405 -35.66 -2.65 -14.35
CA GLU A 405 -34.22 -2.86 -14.54
C GLU A 405 -33.93 -4.13 -15.35
N ALA A 406 -34.81 -5.14 -15.25
CA ALA A 406 -34.69 -6.45 -15.88
C ALA A 406 -35.11 -6.47 -17.36
N VAL A 407 -35.46 -5.33 -17.95
CA VAL A 407 -35.89 -5.22 -19.35
C VAL A 407 -34.81 -5.75 -20.30
N GLY A 408 -35.16 -6.76 -21.10
CA GLY A 408 -34.23 -7.43 -22.04
C GLY A 408 -33.28 -8.42 -21.38
N LEU A 409 -33.49 -8.74 -20.10
CA LEU A 409 -32.72 -9.71 -19.34
C LEU A 409 -33.61 -10.87 -18.89
N LYS A 410 -33.02 -12.07 -18.80
CA LYS A 410 -33.66 -13.26 -18.25
C LYS A 410 -32.79 -13.77 -17.11
N LEU A 411 -33.34 -13.90 -15.91
CA LEU A 411 -32.64 -14.59 -14.82
C LEU A 411 -32.49 -16.06 -15.21
N ILE A 412 -31.25 -16.55 -15.25
CA ILE A 412 -30.93 -17.95 -15.57
C ILE A 412 -30.40 -18.72 -14.37
N ASP A 413 -29.83 -18.03 -13.39
CA ASP A 413 -29.28 -18.65 -12.19
C ASP A 413 -29.26 -17.67 -11.01
N ALA A 414 -29.47 -18.18 -9.80
CA ALA A 414 -29.55 -17.40 -8.57
C ALA A 414 -28.94 -18.19 -7.41
N MET A 415 -27.97 -17.58 -6.75
CA MET A 415 -27.28 -18.13 -5.57
C MET A 415 -27.34 -17.12 -4.43
N PRO A 416 -28.50 -17.01 -3.73
CA PRO A 416 -28.70 -15.99 -2.69
C PRO A 416 -27.68 -16.05 -1.57
N GLY A 417 -27.27 -17.26 -1.16
CA GLY A 417 -26.25 -17.46 -0.11
C GLY A 417 -24.86 -16.94 -0.46
N HIS A 418 -24.61 -16.62 -1.73
CA HIS A 418 -23.34 -16.05 -2.22
C HIS A 418 -23.50 -14.63 -2.77
N TYR A 419 -24.68 -14.03 -2.63
CA TYR A 419 -25.03 -12.76 -3.24
C TYR A 419 -24.70 -12.72 -4.74
N PHE A 420 -25.11 -13.74 -5.51
CA PHE A 420 -24.74 -13.89 -6.92
C PHE A 420 -25.96 -14.26 -7.78
N TRP A 421 -26.35 -13.39 -8.70
CA TRP A 421 -27.45 -13.60 -9.66
C TRP A 421 -26.93 -13.42 -11.08
N ILE A 422 -27.24 -14.38 -11.95
CA ILE A 422 -26.80 -14.40 -13.35
C ILE A 422 -28.00 -14.18 -14.25
N TYR A 423 -27.92 -13.15 -15.07
CA TYR A 423 -28.90 -12.82 -16.10
C TYR A 423 -28.30 -13.04 -17.48
N GLU A 424 -29.11 -13.54 -18.40
CA GLU A 424 -28.80 -13.65 -19.82
C GLU A 424 -29.51 -12.54 -20.59
N LEU A 425 -28.81 -11.89 -21.53
CA LEU A 425 -29.41 -10.94 -22.46
C LEU A 425 -30.28 -11.69 -23.48
N LYS A 426 -31.51 -11.18 -23.68
CA LYS A 426 -32.40 -11.62 -24.76
C LYS A 426 -32.07 -10.96 -26.09
#